data_AF-L9X538-F1
#
_entry.id   AF-L9X538-F1
#
_cell.length_a   1.000
_cell.length_b   1.000
_cell.length_c   1.000
_cell.angle_alpha   90.00
_cell.angle_beta   90.00
_cell.angle_gamma   90.00
#
_symmetry.space_group_name_H-M   'P 1'
#
loop_
_entity.id
_entity.type
_entity.pdbx_description
1 polymer ?
#
loop_
_entity_poly.entity_id
_entity_poly.type
_entity_poly.pdbx_seq_one_letter_code
_entity_poly.pdbx_strand_id
1 'polypeptide(L)'
;MEIDVVAIDSNEGTQTIYACEVVTHLNGALYSGTPSTDKWEDYGNRSYQYSLEKLETKFRSDYEYVTRIFDDADNYVLQLWAPYVTEGFLTDGLEVLSNEFETEYGTPIELVINDSYTERINELRAVAAEETKAYGEPAFRFLQILEQLR
;
A
#
# COMPACT_ATOMS: atom_id res chain seq x y z
N MET A 1 -15.97 7.08 -1.14
CA MET A 1 -14.95 6.31 -0.42
C MET A 1 -14.60 5.13 -1.27
N GLU A 2 -13.33 4.91 -1.47
CA GLU A 2 -12.74 3.93 -2.39
C GLU A 2 -11.48 3.42 -1.70
N ILE A 3 -11.41 2.10 -1.51
CA ILE A 3 -10.23 1.37 -1.05
C ILE A 3 -9.78 0.55 -2.26
N ASP A 4 -8.50 0.61 -2.60
CA ASP A 4 -7.99 -0.08 -3.80
C ASP A 4 -8.02 -1.60 -3.63
N VAL A 5 -7.56 -2.11 -2.49
CA VAL A 5 -7.59 -3.54 -2.16
C VAL A 5 -7.96 -3.76 -0.69
N VAL A 6 -8.89 -4.68 -0.46
CA VAL A 6 -9.13 -5.28 0.86
C VAL A 6 -8.77 -6.74 0.79
N ALA A 7 -7.86 -7.20 1.65
CA ALA A 7 -7.54 -8.61 1.81
C ALA A 7 -7.97 -9.09 3.20
N ILE A 8 -8.51 -10.31 3.23
CA ILE A 8 -9.01 -10.95 4.44
C ILE A 8 -8.19 -12.22 4.63
N ASP A 9 -7.37 -12.23 5.66
CA ASP A 9 -6.65 -13.42 6.09
C ASP A 9 -7.34 -14.01 7.33
N SER A 10 -7.89 -15.20 7.20
CA SER A 10 -8.61 -15.90 8.28
C SER A 10 -8.01 -17.28 8.48
N ASN A 11 -6.87 -17.31 9.17
CA ASN A 11 -6.09 -18.51 9.43
C ASN A 11 -6.02 -18.78 10.94
N GLU A 12 -6.11 -20.07 11.31
CA GLU A 12 -5.91 -20.56 12.69
C GLU A 12 -6.75 -19.89 13.79
N GLY A 13 -7.92 -19.34 13.43
CA GLY A 13 -8.81 -18.66 14.38
C GLY A 13 -8.46 -17.20 14.64
N THR A 14 -7.53 -16.63 13.89
CA THR A 14 -7.24 -15.20 13.86
C THR A 14 -7.68 -14.61 12.52
N GLN A 15 -8.36 -13.45 12.56
CA GLN A 15 -8.71 -12.68 11.38
C GLN A 15 -7.88 -11.40 11.31
N THR A 16 -7.15 -11.24 10.21
CA THR A 16 -6.41 -10.01 9.89
C THR A 16 -7.00 -9.39 8.63
N ILE A 17 -7.38 -8.12 8.74
CA ILE A 17 -7.91 -7.34 7.62
C ILE A 17 -6.83 -6.37 7.14
N TYR A 18 -6.50 -6.47 5.86
CA TYR A 18 -5.57 -5.56 5.20
C TYR A 18 -6.37 -4.56 4.38
N ALA A 19 -6.14 -3.26 4.60
CA ALA A 19 -6.56 -2.19 3.73
C ALA A 19 -5.34 -1.62 3.02
N CYS A 20 -5.30 -1.78 1.70
CA CYS A 20 -4.13 -1.41 0.91
C CYS A 20 -4.50 -0.31 -0.09
N GLU A 21 -3.61 0.67 -0.17
CA GLU A 21 -3.60 1.71 -1.17
C GLU A 21 -2.51 1.44 -2.19
N VAL A 22 -2.85 1.54 -3.49
CA VAL A 22 -2.00 1.07 -4.57
C VAL A 22 -1.72 2.20 -5.56
N VAL A 23 -0.45 2.57 -5.68
CA VAL A 23 0.01 3.54 -6.66
C VAL A 23 0.80 2.83 -7.75
N THR A 24 0.42 3.08 -9.00
CA THR A 24 1.03 2.43 -10.18
C THR A 24 1.92 3.35 -11.00
N HIS A 25 2.16 4.58 -10.53
CA HIS A 25 3.06 5.52 -11.17
C HIS A 25 4.51 5.05 -11.08
N LEU A 26 5.23 5.15 -12.19
CA LEU A 26 6.63 4.69 -12.31
C LEU A 26 7.66 5.82 -12.22
N ASN A 27 7.20 7.07 -12.09
CA ASN A 27 8.06 8.26 -12.08
C ASN A 27 8.43 8.75 -10.67
N GLY A 28 8.00 8.04 -9.61
CA GLY A 28 8.32 8.37 -8.22
C GLY A 28 7.40 9.40 -7.58
N ALA A 29 6.46 9.97 -8.34
CA ALA A 29 5.42 10.83 -7.82
C ALA A 29 4.16 10.01 -7.53
N LEU A 30 3.52 10.26 -6.38
CA LEU A 30 2.34 9.51 -5.95
C LEU A 30 1.04 10.15 -6.43
N TYR A 31 0.83 11.43 -6.12
CA TYR A 31 -0.34 12.17 -6.55
C TYR A 31 0.02 13.60 -6.97
N SER A 32 -0.75 14.15 -7.91
CA SER A 32 -0.64 15.53 -8.36
C SER A 32 -1.83 16.36 -7.89
N GLY A 33 -1.56 17.53 -7.31
CA GLY A 33 -2.61 18.42 -6.85
C GLY A 33 -2.06 19.60 -6.07
N THR A 34 -2.92 20.21 -5.28
CA THR A 34 -2.59 21.32 -4.39
C THR A 34 -3.03 20.94 -2.99
N PRO A 35 -2.11 20.95 -2.00
CA PRO A 35 -2.49 20.68 -0.62
C PRO A 35 -3.50 21.72 -0.16
N SER A 36 -4.48 21.28 0.61
CA SER A 36 -5.48 22.16 1.23
C SER A 36 -5.06 22.65 2.60
N THR A 37 -3.99 22.08 3.16
CA THR A 37 -3.44 22.42 4.48
C THR A 37 -1.93 22.63 4.44
N ASP A 38 -1.39 23.28 5.46
CA ASP A 38 0.06 23.50 5.61
C ASP A 38 0.74 22.39 6.45
N LYS A 39 0.02 21.33 6.85
CA LYS A 39 0.55 20.25 7.71
C LYS A 39 1.86 19.65 7.17
N TRP A 40 1.93 19.50 5.86
CA TRP A 40 3.05 18.84 5.19
C TRP A 40 4.07 19.82 4.62
N GLU A 41 4.03 21.12 4.97
CA GLU A 41 4.83 22.17 4.32
C GLU A 41 6.34 21.90 4.31
N ASP A 42 6.86 21.23 5.34
CA ASP A 42 8.27 20.86 5.48
C ASP A 42 8.71 19.70 4.55
N TYR A 43 7.78 19.00 3.90
CA TYR A 43 8.05 17.80 3.11
C TYR A 43 8.09 18.08 1.60
N GLY A 44 9.04 18.92 1.21
CA GLY A 44 9.42 19.13 -0.18
C GLY A 44 8.42 19.97 -0.98
N ASN A 45 8.16 19.59 -2.23
CA ASN A 45 7.35 20.41 -3.14
C ASN A 45 5.84 20.19 -2.93
N ARG A 46 5.01 21.08 -3.50
CA ARG A 46 3.53 21.02 -3.39
C ARG A 46 2.92 19.67 -3.80
N SER A 47 3.55 18.94 -4.74
CA SER A 47 3.06 17.63 -5.15
C SER A 47 3.30 16.57 -4.08
N TYR A 48 4.44 16.64 -3.37
CA TYR A 48 4.74 15.73 -2.26
C TYR A 48 3.81 16.02 -1.09
N GLN A 49 3.64 17.29 -0.74
CA GLN A 49 2.69 17.75 0.28
C GLN A 49 1.27 17.26 -0.02
N TYR A 50 0.81 17.43 -1.26
CA TYR A 50 -0.50 16.94 -1.69
C TYR A 50 -0.60 15.41 -1.62
N SER A 51 0.46 14.69 -1.97
CA SER A 51 0.48 13.23 -1.90
C SER A 51 0.31 12.74 -0.47
N LEU A 52 1.02 13.35 0.48
CA LEU A 52 0.92 13.01 1.91
C LEU A 52 -0.47 13.33 2.46
N GLU A 53 -1.02 14.51 2.15
CA GLU A 53 -2.39 14.88 2.55
C GLU A 53 -3.44 13.92 1.97
N LYS A 54 -3.26 13.52 0.71
CA LYS A 54 -4.19 12.62 0.04
C LYS A 54 -4.14 11.21 0.63
N LEU A 55 -2.94 10.69 0.88
CA LEU A 55 -2.74 9.39 1.51
C LEU A 55 -3.28 9.38 2.94
N GLU A 56 -3.00 10.42 3.73
CA GLU A 56 -3.58 10.56 5.06
C GLU A 56 -5.10 10.47 5.02
N THR A 57 -5.73 11.24 4.12
CA THR A 57 -7.20 11.23 3.98
C THR A 57 -7.73 9.85 3.59
N LYS A 58 -7.03 9.14 2.70
CA LYS A 58 -7.41 7.80 2.25
C LYS A 58 -7.27 6.80 3.41
N PHE A 59 -6.09 6.66 4.00
CA PHE A 59 -5.87 5.72 5.10
C PHE A 59 -6.77 5.95 6.31
N ARG A 60 -7.11 7.20 6.65
CA ARG A 60 -8.09 7.47 7.71
C ARG A 60 -9.47 6.93 7.34
N SER A 61 -9.90 7.21 6.12
CA SER A 61 -11.18 6.70 5.59
C SER A 61 -11.19 5.17 5.52
N ASP A 62 -10.07 4.56 5.12
CA ASP A 62 -9.95 3.12 4.95
C ASP A 62 -9.98 2.43 6.31
N TYR A 63 -9.23 2.94 7.29
CA TYR A 63 -9.22 2.43 8.66
C TYR A 63 -10.62 2.52 9.29
N GLU A 64 -11.28 3.68 9.20
CA GLU A 64 -12.66 3.86 9.65
C GLU A 64 -13.63 2.88 8.97
N TYR A 65 -13.42 2.61 7.68
CA TYR A 65 -14.28 1.69 6.94
C TYR A 65 -14.07 0.24 7.39
N VAL A 66 -12.83 -0.26 7.39
CA VAL A 66 -12.56 -1.66 7.69
C VAL A 66 -12.89 -2.02 9.13
N THR A 67 -12.60 -1.13 10.09
CA THR A 67 -12.94 -1.36 11.51
C THR A 67 -14.44 -1.29 11.78
N ARG A 68 -15.21 -0.59 10.94
CA ARG A 68 -16.67 -0.57 11.04
C ARG A 68 -17.31 -1.81 10.42
N ILE A 69 -16.73 -2.35 9.35
CA ILE A 69 -17.30 -3.49 8.60
C ILE A 69 -16.89 -4.83 9.21
N PHE A 70 -15.64 -4.93 9.66
CA PHE A 70 -15.05 -6.12 10.26
C PHE A 70 -14.80 -5.87 11.75
N ASP A 71 -15.83 -5.42 12.49
CA ASP A 71 -15.71 -4.95 13.86
C ASP A 71 -15.28 -6.01 14.89
N ASP A 72 -15.25 -7.27 14.48
CA ASP A 72 -14.80 -8.44 15.24
C ASP A 72 -13.45 -9.01 14.78
N ALA A 73 -12.77 -8.37 13.81
CA ALA A 73 -11.43 -8.80 13.40
C ALA A 73 -10.39 -8.57 14.51
N ASP A 74 -9.42 -9.48 14.60
CA ASP A 74 -8.36 -9.41 15.62
C ASP A 74 -7.32 -8.34 15.30
N ASN A 75 -7.00 -8.16 14.01
CA ASN A 75 -5.95 -7.26 13.55
C ASN A 75 -6.37 -6.47 12.31
N TYR A 76 -5.87 -5.24 12.22
CA TYR A 76 -6.00 -4.37 11.06
C TYR A 76 -4.62 -3.89 10.62
N VAL A 77 -4.34 -4.05 9.33
CA VAL A 77 -3.05 -3.68 8.72
C VAL A 77 -3.32 -2.70 7.58
N LEU A 78 -2.60 -1.58 7.58
CA LEU A 78 -2.65 -0.59 6.51
C LEU A 78 -1.39 -0.71 5.67
N GLN A 79 -1.53 -0.71 4.34
CA GLN A 79 -0.39 -0.85 3.42
C GLN A 79 -0.42 0.18 2.31
N LEU A 80 0.73 0.79 2.03
CA LEU A 80 0.98 1.51 0.79
C LEU A 80 1.83 0.66 -0.16
N TRP A 81 1.31 0.37 -1.35
CA TRP A 81 2.04 -0.34 -2.40
C TRP A 81 2.39 0.61 -3.53
N ALA A 82 3.68 0.81 -3.79
CA ALA A 82 4.15 1.60 -4.93
C ALA A 82 5.47 1.06 -5.49
N PRO A 83 5.59 0.86 -6.83
CA PRO A 83 6.81 0.30 -7.41
C PRO A 83 8.02 1.23 -7.26
N TYR A 84 7.78 2.54 -7.27
CA TYR A 84 8.83 3.53 -7.08
C TYR A 84 8.29 4.81 -6.44
N VAL A 85 9.00 5.31 -5.44
CA VAL A 85 8.76 6.56 -4.71
C VAL A 85 10.09 7.29 -4.59
N THR A 86 10.11 8.57 -4.95
CA THR A 86 11.32 9.38 -4.81
C THR A 86 11.75 9.50 -3.35
N GLU A 87 12.98 9.08 -3.06
CA GLU A 87 13.57 9.16 -1.71
C GLU A 87 13.84 10.60 -1.26
N GLY A 88 13.90 10.79 0.06
CA GLY A 88 14.06 12.08 0.74
C GLY A 88 12.72 12.57 1.26
N PHE A 89 12.38 13.84 1.02
CA PHE A 89 11.20 14.47 1.62
C PHE A 89 9.89 13.66 1.53
N LEU A 90 9.64 12.97 0.41
CA LEU A 90 8.41 12.19 0.28
C LEU A 90 8.42 10.94 1.17
N THR A 91 9.53 10.19 1.19
CA THR A 91 9.67 9.01 2.06
C THR A 91 9.72 9.40 3.53
N ASP A 92 10.37 10.52 3.87
CA ASP A 92 10.42 11.05 5.24
C ASP A 92 9.00 11.41 5.73
N GLY A 93 8.20 12.05 4.86
CA GLY A 93 6.81 12.38 5.17
C GLY A 93 5.92 11.15 5.32
N LEU A 94 6.15 10.10 4.52
CA LEU A 94 5.45 8.82 4.65
C LEU A 94 5.77 8.12 5.97
N GLU A 95 7.03 8.19 6.44
CA GLU A 95 7.43 7.65 7.74
C GLU A 95 6.74 8.41 8.88
N VAL A 96 6.67 9.74 8.80
CA VAL A 96 5.90 10.54 9.77
C VAL A 96 4.43 10.17 9.79
N LEU A 97 3.81 10.06 8.61
CA LEU A 97 2.41 9.63 8.50
C LEU A 97 2.19 8.23 9.10
N SER A 98 3.10 7.28 8.82
CA SER A 98 3.04 5.93 9.37
C SER A 98 3.11 5.93 10.90
N ASN A 99 4.02 6.73 11.48
CA ASN A 99 4.15 6.88 12.93
C ASN A 99 2.93 7.56 13.59
N GLU A 100 2.28 8.50 12.90
CA GLU A 100 1.03 9.09 13.37
C GLU A 100 -0.08 8.05 13.45
N PHE A 101 -0.19 7.16 12.46
CA PHE A 101 -1.17 6.07 12.47
C PHE A 101 -0.90 5.05 13.58
N GLU A 102 0.37 4.70 13.81
CA GLU A 102 0.74 3.86 14.96
C GLU A 102 0.33 4.52 16.29
N THR A 103 0.55 5.83 16.42
CA THR A 103 0.22 6.57 17.64
C THR A 103 -1.30 6.68 17.85
N GLU A 104 -2.06 6.90 16.79
CA GLU A 104 -3.50 7.17 16.86
C GLU A 104 -4.34 5.89 16.89
N TYR A 105 -3.94 4.88 16.13
CA TYR A 105 -4.72 3.66 15.90
C TYR A 105 -4.03 2.39 16.40
N GLY A 106 -2.76 2.45 16.82
CA GLY A 106 -1.99 1.29 17.25
C GLY A 106 -1.58 0.37 16.10
N THR A 107 -1.59 0.88 14.87
CA THR A 107 -1.08 0.17 13.69
C THR A 107 -0.38 1.16 12.75
N PRO A 108 0.85 0.90 12.29
CA PRO A 108 1.54 1.79 11.37
C PRO A 108 1.00 1.56 9.95
N ILE A 109 1.35 2.47 9.03
CA ILE A 109 1.22 2.17 7.61
C ILE A 109 2.48 1.42 7.16
N GLU A 110 2.29 0.17 6.73
CA GLU A 110 3.35 -0.63 6.12
C GLU A 110 3.68 -0.10 4.71
N LEU A 111 4.91 0.37 4.53
CA LEU A 111 5.38 0.94 3.27
C LEU A 111 6.01 -0.15 2.40
N VAL A 112 5.22 -0.73 1.49
CA VAL A 112 5.67 -1.66 0.45
C VAL A 112 6.07 -0.87 -0.79
N ILE A 113 7.19 -0.16 -0.68
CA ILE A 113 7.70 0.75 -1.70
C ILE A 113 9.13 0.38 -2.13
N ASN A 114 9.56 0.84 -3.32
CA ASN A 114 10.94 0.70 -3.82
C ASN A 114 11.46 -0.75 -3.75
N ASP A 115 12.52 -0.99 -2.96
CA ASP A 115 13.15 -2.30 -2.81
C ASP A 115 12.18 -3.31 -2.18
N SER A 116 11.41 -2.92 -1.17
CA SER A 116 10.39 -3.78 -0.56
C SER A 116 9.34 -4.22 -1.59
N TYR A 117 8.92 -3.32 -2.49
CA TYR A 117 8.01 -3.69 -3.57
C TYR A 117 8.65 -4.69 -4.53
N THR A 118 9.91 -4.43 -4.90
CA THR A 118 10.69 -5.30 -5.79
C THR A 118 10.85 -6.71 -5.21
N GLU A 119 11.12 -6.80 -3.90
CA GLU A 119 11.19 -8.07 -3.17
C GLU A 119 9.87 -8.85 -3.26
N ARG A 120 8.72 -8.22 -2.97
CA ARG A 120 7.40 -8.87 -3.07
C ARG A 120 7.07 -9.33 -4.49
N ILE A 121 7.46 -8.56 -5.51
CA ILE A 121 7.30 -8.99 -6.90
C ILE A 121 8.20 -10.19 -7.23
N ASN A 122 9.44 -10.22 -6.71
CA ASN A 122 10.32 -11.37 -6.93
C ASN A 122 9.82 -12.64 -6.25
N GLU A 123 9.24 -12.53 -5.05
CA GLU A 123 8.54 -13.63 -4.39
C GLU A 123 7.38 -14.14 -5.24
N LEU A 124 6.54 -13.23 -5.74
CA LEU A 124 5.42 -13.59 -6.61
C LEU A 124 5.89 -14.27 -7.90
N ARG A 125 7.01 -13.81 -8.49
CA ARG A 125 7.63 -14.44 -9.67
C ARG A 125 8.16 -15.83 -9.37
N ALA A 126 8.77 -16.06 -8.21
CA ALA A 126 9.22 -17.39 -7.80
C ALA A 126 8.03 -18.36 -7.71
N VAL A 127 6.91 -17.93 -7.11
CA VAL A 127 5.67 -18.73 -7.10
C VAL A 127 5.16 -18.98 -8.52
N ALA A 128 5.17 -17.95 -9.39
CA ALA A 128 4.74 -18.08 -10.78
C ALA A 128 5.60 -19.05 -11.62
N ALA A 129 6.89 -19.19 -11.28
CA ALA A 129 7.80 -20.12 -11.95
C ALA A 129 7.50 -21.59 -11.61
N GLU A 130 7.06 -21.87 -10.39
CA GLU A 130 6.76 -23.24 -9.93
C GLU A 130 5.33 -23.66 -10.26
N GLU A 131 4.40 -22.72 -10.23
CA GLU A 131 2.98 -23.00 -10.32
C GLU A 131 2.45 -22.88 -11.76
N THR A 132 1.72 -23.90 -12.23
CA THR A 132 1.19 -23.96 -13.61
C THR A 132 -0.33 -23.81 -13.68
N LYS A 133 -1.01 -23.93 -12.54
CA LYS A 133 -2.45 -23.75 -12.42
C LYS A 133 -2.83 -22.31 -12.76
N ALA A 134 -3.94 -22.16 -13.49
CA ALA A 134 -4.54 -20.87 -13.75
C ALA A 134 -5.42 -20.45 -12.55
N TYR A 135 -5.12 -19.28 -11.97
CA TYR A 135 -5.86 -18.72 -10.81
C TYR A 135 -6.97 -17.74 -11.20
N GLY A 136 -7.16 -17.47 -12.50
CA GLY A 136 -8.09 -16.44 -12.96
C GLY A 136 -7.53 -15.03 -12.91
N GLU A 137 -6.29 -14.85 -12.46
CA GLU A 137 -5.60 -13.56 -12.36
C GLU A 137 -4.71 -13.29 -13.57
N PRO A 138 -5.09 -12.38 -14.50
CA PRO A 138 -4.36 -12.17 -15.75
C PRO A 138 -2.92 -11.71 -15.55
N ALA A 139 -2.67 -10.86 -14.55
CA ALA A 139 -1.32 -10.38 -14.25
C ALA A 139 -0.42 -11.52 -13.76
N PHE A 140 -0.91 -12.36 -12.84
CA PHE A 140 -0.15 -13.53 -12.38
C PHE A 140 0.04 -14.56 -13.49
N ARG A 141 -0.99 -14.78 -14.33
CA ARG A 141 -0.86 -15.65 -15.51
C ARG A 141 0.20 -15.15 -16.48
N PHE A 142 0.31 -13.84 -16.67
CA PHE A 142 1.35 -13.26 -17.49
C PHE A 142 2.75 -13.54 -16.91
N LEU A 143 2.93 -13.40 -15.58
CA LEU A 143 4.18 -13.80 -14.92
C LEU A 143 4.50 -15.28 -15.13
N GLN A 144 3.54 -16.19 -14.94
CA GLN A 144 3.73 -17.63 -15.19
C GLN A 144 4.20 -17.90 -16.63
N ILE A 145 3.63 -17.19 -17.61
CA ILE A 145 4.05 -17.32 -19.02
C ILE A 145 5.49 -16.86 -19.18
N LEU A 146 5.84 -15.68 -18.65
CA LEU A 146 7.19 -15.12 -18.74
C LEU A 146 8.25 -16.05 -18.13
N GLU A 147 7.99 -16.64 -16.96
CA GLU A 147 8.91 -17.55 -16.28
C GLU A 147 9.08 -18.90 -17.00
N GLN A 148 8.18 -19.25 -17.93
CA GLN A 148 8.18 -20.53 -18.67
C GLN A 148 8.63 -20.39 -20.14
N LEU A 149 8.98 -19.19 -20.60
CA LEU A 149 9.52 -18.97 -21.95
C LEU A 149 10.85 -19.72 -22.15
N ARG A 150 11.09 -20.22 -23.37
CA ARG A 150 12.28 -21.01 -23.75
C ARG A 150 13.05 -20.35 -24.88
#